data_AF-A0A7C3KG98-F1
#
_entry.id   AF-A0A7C3KG98-F1
#
_cell.length_a   1.000
_cell.length_b   1.000
_cell.length_c   1.000
_cell.angle_alpha   90.00
_cell.angle_beta   90.00
_cell.angle_gamma   90.00
#
_symmetry.space_group_name_H-M   'P 1'
#
loop_
_entity.id
_entity.type
_entity.pdbx_description
1 polymer ?
#
loop_
_entity_poly.entity_id
_entity_poly.type
_entity_poly.pdbx_seq_one_letter_code
_entity_poly.pdbx_strand_id
1 'polypeptide(L)' 'MGKKNHKKAIRSLNRRIDEHREKIRLEYEKDAPDEGLIRHWETEIRAFEKGIQQALKRLGK' A
#
# COMPACT_ATOMS: atom_id res chain seq x y z
N MET A 1 -18.02 -12.72 12.68
CA MET A 1 -17.35 -11.45 12.28
C MET A 1 -16.60 -11.69 10.98
N GLY A 2 -17.20 -11.29 9.86
CA GLY A 2 -17.10 -12.05 8.61
C GLY A 2 -16.13 -11.54 7.55
N LYS A 3 -15.94 -12.40 6.54
CA LYS A 3 -15.19 -12.20 5.28
C LYS A 3 -15.43 -10.84 4.60
N LYS A 4 -16.59 -10.21 4.80
CA LYS A 4 -16.91 -8.86 4.28
C LYS A 4 -15.98 -7.76 4.83
N ASN A 5 -15.57 -7.84 6.11
CA ASN A 5 -14.71 -6.84 6.73
C ASN A 5 -13.28 -6.90 6.20
N HIS A 6 -12.76 -8.11 5.95
CA HIS A 6 -11.44 -8.30 5.36
C HIS A 6 -11.38 -7.81 3.90
N LYS A 7 -12.44 -8.04 3.10
CA LYS A 7 -12.52 -7.48 1.74
C LYS A 7 -12.52 -5.94 1.74
N LYS A 8 -13.24 -5.31 2.68
CA LYS A 8 -13.24 -3.84 2.82
C LYS A 8 -11.86 -3.31 3.24
N ALA A 9 -11.20 -3.98 4.18
CA ALA A 9 -9.85 -3.64 4.61
C ALA A 9 -8.84 -3.73 3.44
N ILE A 10 -8.87 -4.82 2.66
CA ILE A 10 -8.01 -4.99 1.48
C ILE A 10 -8.24 -3.86 0.47
N ARG A 11 -9.50 -3.51 0.17
CA ARG A 11 -9.80 -2.39 -0.75
C ARG A 11 -9.23 -1.06 -0.25
N SER A 12 -9.38 -0.79 1.04
CA SER A 12 -8.85 0.44 1.65
C SER A 12 -7.32 0.48 1.64
N LEU A 13 -6.67 -0.66 1.87
CA LEU A 13 -5.21 -0.77 1.84
C LEU A 13 -4.67 -0.65 0.42
N ASN A 14 -5.32 -1.27 -0.57
CA ASN A 14 -4.97 -1.12 -1.98
C ASN A 14 -5.06 0.34 -2.44
N ARG A 15 -6.14 1.04 -2.08
CA ARG A 15 -6.26 2.47 -2.41
C ARG A 15 -5.10 3.29 -1.86
N ARG A 16 -4.70 3.03 -0.60
CA ARG A 16 -3.54 3.71 0.00
C ARG A 16 -2.25 3.37 -0.70
N ILE A 17 -2.06 2.11 -1.09
CA ILE A 17 -0.87 1.69 -1.86
C ILE A 17 -0.82 2.42 -3.20
N ASP A 18 -1.93 2.51 -3.92
CA ASP A 18 -1.99 3.21 -5.20
C ASP A 18 -1.66 4.71 -5.01
N GLU A 19 -2.22 5.36 -3.98
CA GLU A 19 -1.89 6.74 -3.63
C GLU A 19 -0.38 6.94 -3.34
N HIS A 20 0.26 5.99 -2.63
CA HIS A 20 1.71 6.07 -2.36
C HIS A 20 2.55 5.79 -3.61
N ARG A 21 2.13 4.84 -4.45
CA ARG A 21 2.81 4.55 -5.73
C ARG A 21 2.76 5.74 -6.68
N GLU A 22 1.62 6.44 -6.72
CA GLU A 22 1.48 7.67 -7.51
C GLU A 22 2.39 8.78 -6.98
N LYS A 23 2.44 8.99 -5.66
CA LYS A 23 3.38 9.94 -5.04
C LYS A 23 4.84 9.62 -5.36
N ILE A 24 5.24 8.35 -5.25
CA ILE A 24 6.60 7.91 -5.61
C ILE A 24 6.88 8.22 -7.08
N ARG A 25 5.95 7.90 -7.98
CA ARG A 25 6.10 8.17 -9.41
C ARG A 25 6.29 9.66 -9.69
N LEU A 26 5.44 10.51 -9.11
CA LEU A 26 5.54 11.97 -9.27
C LEU A 26 6.85 12.52 -8.69
N GLU A 27 7.35 11.93 -7.61
CA GLU A 27 8.63 12.31 -7.01
C GLU A 27 9.80 11.99 -7.94
N TYR A 28 9.79 10.80 -8.57
CA TYR A 28 10.79 10.43 -9.57
C TYR A 28 10.75 11.27 -10.85
N GLU A 29 9.63 11.91 -11.17
CA GLU A 29 9.51 12.82 -12.31
C GLU A 29 10.10 14.22 -12.03
N LYS A 30 10.50 14.53 -10.78
CA LYS A 30 11.17 15.79 -10.45
C LYS A 30 12.64 15.76 -10.86
N ASP A 31 13.20 16.94 -11.14
CA ASP A 31 14.63 17.10 -11.45
C ASP A 31 15.55 16.66 -10.30
N ALA A 32 15.08 16.75 -9.05
CA ALA A 32 15.78 16.31 -7.85
C ALA A 32 14.81 15.52 -6.95
N PRO A 33 14.70 14.18 -7.15
CA PRO A 33 13.82 13.35 -6.35
C PRO A 33 14.32 13.21 -4.91
N ASP A 34 13.40 13.26 -3.94
CA ASP A 34 13.71 12.95 -2.54
C ASP A 34 13.69 11.42 -2.31
N GLU A 35 14.87 10.80 -2.39
CA GLU A 35 15.03 9.37 -2.11
C GLU A 35 14.61 8.97 -0.70
N GLY A 36 14.75 9.86 0.29
CA GLY A 36 14.37 9.59 1.67
C GLY A 36 12.85 9.46 1.80
N LEU A 37 12.12 10.37 1.14
CA LEU A 37 10.67 10.37 1.08
C LEU A 37 10.14 9.16 0.28
N ILE A 38 10.79 8.82 -0.83
CA ILE A 38 10.47 7.63 -1.63
C ILE A 38 10.62 6.36 -0.78
N ARG A 39 11.75 6.19 -0.08
CA ARG A 39 11.99 5.03 0.81
C ARG A 39 10.97 4.95 1.95
N HIS A 40 10.54 6.09 2.46
CA HIS A 40 9.48 6.15 3.48
C HIS A 40 8.18 5.56 2.92
N TRP A 41 7.72 6.07 1.78
CA TRP A 41 6.51 5.57 1.13
C TRP A 41 6.60 4.11 0.70
N GLU A 42 7.77 3.65 0.22
CA GLU A 42 8.00 2.23 -0.06
C GLU A 42 7.87 1.35 1.19
N THR A 43 8.36 1.83 2.33
CA THR A 43 8.24 1.12 3.61
C THR A 43 6.78 1.04 4.04
N GLU A 44 6.00 2.11 3.88
CA GLU A 44 4.56 2.12 4.15
C GLU A 44 3.81 1.15 3.21
N ILE A 45 4.12 1.16 1.91
CA ILE A 45 3.56 0.21 0.94
C ILE A 45 3.82 -1.23 1.38
N ARG A 46 5.05 -1.59 1.75
CA ARG A 46 5.40 -2.95 2.22
C ARG A 46 4.61 -3.34 3.48
N ALA A 47 4.36 -2.39 4.39
CA ALA A 47 3.54 -2.64 5.57
C ALA A 47 2.06 -2.88 5.20
N PHE A 48 1.50 -2.11 4.27
CA PHE A 48 0.14 -2.29 3.79
C PHE A 48 -0.03 -3.61 3.01
N GLU A 49 0.94 -3.97 2.17
CA GLU A 49 0.96 -5.24 1.45
C GLU A 49 0.97 -6.43 2.41
N LYS A 50 1.78 -6.38 3.49
CA LYS A 50 1.72 -7.39 4.57
C LYS A 50 0.34 -7.48 5.21
N GLY A 51 -0.32 -6.35 5.45
CA GLY A 51 -1.70 -6.31 5.97
C GLY A 51 -2.70 -6.97 5.03
N ILE A 52 -2.58 -6.73 3.72
CA ILE A 52 -3.40 -7.36 2.67
C ILE A 52 -3.15 -8.87 2.65
N GLN A 53 -1.89 -9.31 2.65
CA GLN A 53 -1.53 -10.74 2.65
C GLN A 53 -2.14 -11.48 3.84
N GLN A 54 -2.10 -10.89 5.04
CA GLN A 54 -2.75 -11.47 6.21
C GLN A 54 -4.28 -11.53 6.07
N ALA A 55 -4.89 -10.47 5.52
CA ALA A 55 -6.33 -10.44 5.28
C ALA A 55 -6.76 -11.46 4.21
N LEU A 56 -5.94 -11.69 3.18
CA LEU A 56 -6.14 -12.71 2.15
C LEU A 56 -6.05 -14.12 2.72
N LYS A 57 -5.01 -14.41 3.52
CA LYS A 57 -4.90 -15.69 4.25
C LYS A 57 -6.15 -15.99 5.08
N ARG A 58 -6.69 -15.01 5.79
CA ARG A 58 -7.94 -15.15 6.58
C ARG A 58 -9.20 -15.32 5.71
N LEU A 59 -9.16 -14.91 4.45
CA LEU A 59 -10.22 -15.16 3.48
C LEU A 59 -10.12 -16.54 2.82
N GLY A 60 -9.03 -17.29 3.04
CA GLY A 60 -8.74 -18.56 2.38
C GLY A 60 -8.24 -18.38 0.94
N LYS A 61 -7.58 -17.25 0.65
CA LYS A 61 -6.93 -16.94 -0.63
C LYS A 61 -5.43 -16.82 -0.46
#